data_AF-A0A7K7J5Z3-F1
#
_entry.id   AF-A0A7K7J5Z3-F1
#
_cell.length_a   1.000
_cell.length_b   1.000
_cell.length_c   1.000
_cell.angle_alpha   90.00
_cell.angle_beta   90.00
_cell.angle_gamma   90.00
#
_symmetry.space_group_name_H-M   'P 1'
#
loop_
_entity.id
_entity.type
_entity.pdbx_description
1 polymer ?
#
loop_
_entity_poly.entity_id
_entity_poly.type
_entity_poly.pdbx_seq_one_letter_code
_entity_poly.pdbx_strand_id
1 'polypeptide(L)'
;CFAAVELDPHYVRALLRRAELYEKTEKLDEALEDYKAVLEKDPSVHQAREACMVSLSISVNFGLTYLSLFWFSFTPVNLQRILPQKEKETHVHHLQICKLKDLGNLVLRPFGLSTENFQIKQDSSTGSYSINFVQNPNNNR
;
A
#
# COMPACT_ATOMS: atom_id res chain seq x y z
N CYS A 1 -19.27 -5.49 -17.67
CA CYS A 1 -17.92 -6.06 -17.47
C CYS A 1 -17.77 -6.69 -16.09
N PHE A 2 -18.19 -6.01 -15.01
CA PHE A 2 -18.08 -6.52 -13.63
C PHE A 2 -18.77 -7.87 -13.40
N ALA A 3 -20.05 -8.01 -13.75
CA ALA A 3 -20.77 -9.29 -13.63
C ALA A 3 -20.12 -10.44 -14.45
N ALA A 4 -19.43 -10.12 -15.55
CA ALA A 4 -18.77 -11.14 -16.36
C ALA A 4 -17.46 -11.65 -15.72
N VAL A 5 -16.76 -10.79 -14.96
CA VAL A 5 -15.56 -11.17 -14.20
C VAL A 5 -15.94 -11.96 -12.94
N GLU A 6 -17.11 -11.71 -12.37
CA GLU A 6 -17.67 -12.48 -11.25
C GLU A 6 -18.09 -13.89 -11.67
N LEU A 7 -18.64 -14.03 -12.88
CA LEU A 7 -19.03 -15.33 -13.44
C LEU A 7 -17.80 -16.14 -13.87
N ASP A 8 -16.89 -15.53 -14.62
CA ASP A 8 -15.68 -16.17 -15.13
C ASP A 8 -14.45 -15.27 -14.94
N PRO A 9 -13.63 -15.51 -13.89
CA PRO A 9 -12.40 -14.76 -13.63
C PRO A 9 -11.33 -14.94 -14.72
N HIS A 10 -11.49 -15.94 -15.59
CA HIS A 10 -10.60 -16.24 -16.70
C HIS A 10 -11.05 -15.62 -18.03
N TYR A 11 -12.11 -14.80 -18.03
CA TYR A 11 -12.64 -14.24 -19.27
C TYR A 11 -11.85 -13.01 -19.74
N VAL A 12 -10.81 -13.28 -20.53
CA VAL A 12 -9.85 -12.30 -21.08
C VAL A 12 -10.53 -11.11 -21.77
N ARG A 13 -11.59 -11.36 -22.55
CA ARG A 13 -12.34 -10.29 -23.22
C ARG A 13 -13.05 -9.33 -22.26
N ALA A 14 -13.51 -9.79 -21.09
CA ALA A 14 -14.11 -8.90 -20.10
C ALA A 14 -13.07 -8.04 -19.41
N LEU A 15 -11.88 -8.58 -19.14
CA LEU A 15 -10.75 -7.84 -18.56
C LEU A 15 -10.27 -6.74 -19.50
N LEU A 16 -10.08 -7.04 -20.79
CA LEU A 16 -9.72 -6.04 -21.79
C LEU A 16 -10.75 -4.91 -21.87
N ARG A 17 -12.04 -5.25 -21.93
CA ARG A 17 -13.10 -4.23 -21.94
C ARG A 17 -13.16 -3.41 -20.65
N ARG A 18 -12.77 -3.99 -19.50
CA ARG A 18 -12.72 -3.25 -18.24
C ARG A 18 -11.54 -2.29 -18.22
N ALA A 19 -10.37 -2.72 -18.71
CA ALA A 19 -9.19 -1.88 -18.85
C ALA A 19 -9.41 -0.69 -19.82
N GLU A 20 -10.07 -0.91 -20.97
CA GLU A 20 -10.46 0.17 -21.89
C GLU A 20 -11.40 1.20 -21.25
N LEU A 21 -12.30 0.75 -20.36
CA LEU A 21 -13.17 1.66 -19.61
C LEU A 21 -12.35 2.48 -18.60
N TYR A 22 -11.38 1.84 -17.94
CA TYR A 22 -10.51 2.55 -16.99
C TYR A 22 -9.62 3.59 -17.66
N GLU A 23 -9.11 3.29 -18.86
CA GLU A 23 -8.37 4.24 -19.69
C GLU A 23 -9.20 5.49 -20.01
N LYS A 24 -10.47 5.32 -20.38
CA LYS A 24 -11.40 6.44 -20.60
C LYS A 24 -11.71 7.23 -19.33
N THR A 25 -11.54 6.63 -18.17
CA THR A 25 -11.72 7.30 -16.87
C THR A 25 -10.41 7.81 -16.27
N GLU A 26 -9.30 7.77 -17.03
CA GLU A 26 -7.95 8.18 -16.62
C GLU A 26 -7.40 7.40 -15.40
N LYS A 27 -7.99 6.26 -15.09
CA LYS A 27 -7.60 5.35 -14.01
C LYS A 27 -6.59 4.33 -14.50
N LEU A 28 -5.39 4.83 -14.81
CA LEU A 28 -4.35 4.02 -15.45
C LEU A 28 -3.81 2.91 -14.53
N ASP A 29 -3.80 3.12 -13.22
CA ASP A 29 -3.30 2.14 -12.25
C ASP A 29 -4.19 0.88 -12.21
N GLU A 30 -5.51 1.06 -12.13
CA GLU A 30 -6.47 -0.05 -12.16
C GLU A 30 -6.52 -0.73 -13.53
N ALA A 31 -6.37 0.04 -14.63
CA ALA A 31 -6.26 -0.53 -15.97
C ALA A 31 -5.03 -1.45 -16.10
N LEU A 32 -3.91 -1.12 -15.46
CA LEU A 32 -2.69 -1.91 -15.51
C LEU A 32 -2.82 -3.25 -14.79
N GLU A 33 -3.58 -3.32 -13.71
CA GLU A 33 -3.85 -4.59 -13.02
C GLU A 33 -4.63 -5.54 -13.92
N ASP A 34 -5.65 -5.03 -14.63
CA ASP A 34 -6.42 -5.80 -15.60
C ASP A 34 -5.59 -6.28 -16.78
N TYR A 35 -4.73 -5.42 -17.33
CA TYR A 35 -3.83 -5.80 -18.41
C TYR A 35 -2.77 -6.83 -17.97
N LYS A 36 -2.26 -6.73 -16.74
CA LYS A 36 -1.36 -7.76 -16.17
C LYS A 36 -2.06 -9.10 -16.03
N ALA A 37 -3.29 -9.11 -15.52
CA ALA A 37 -4.09 -10.32 -15.41
C ALA A 37 -4.33 -10.97 -16.78
N VAL A 38 -4.56 -10.18 -17.83
CA VAL A 38 -4.66 -10.69 -19.21
C VAL A 38 -3.35 -11.33 -19.68
N LEU A 39 -2.20 -10.69 -19.44
CA LEU A 39 -0.89 -11.20 -19.86
C LEU A 39 -0.47 -12.47 -19.13
N GLU A 40 -0.87 -12.63 -17.87
CA GLU A 40 -0.64 -13.87 -17.11
C GLU A 40 -1.42 -15.06 -17.68
N LYS A 41 -2.53 -14.82 -18.38
CA LYS A 41 -3.33 -15.87 -19.02
C LYS A 41 -2.91 -16.08 -20.46
N ASP A 42 -2.89 -15.02 -21.25
CA ASP A 42 -2.56 -15.02 -22.67
C ASP A 42 -1.46 -14.00 -22.99
N PRO A 43 -0.18 -14.45 -23.03
CA PRO A 43 0.95 -13.58 -23.38
C PRO A 43 0.96 -13.08 -24.83
N SER A 44 0.07 -13.62 -25.67
CA SER A 44 -0.06 -13.32 -27.10
C SER A 44 -0.89 -12.06 -27.39
N VAL A 45 -1.57 -11.50 -26.39
CA VAL A 45 -2.43 -10.32 -26.57
C VAL A 45 -1.57 -9.05 -26.71
N HIS A 46 -1.48 -8.53 -27.93
CA HIS A 46 -0.71 -7.32 -28.24
C HIS A 46 -1.21 -6.07 -27.47
N GLN A 47 -2.53 -5.91 -27.35
CA GLN A 47 -3.16 -4.76 -26.70
C GLN A 47 -2.69 -4.56 -25.25
N ALA A 48 -2.60 -5.65 -24.48
CA ALA A 48 -2.16 -5.58 -23.08
C ALA A 48 -0.65 -5.29 -22.95
N ARG A 49 0.17 -5.77 -23.90
CA ARG A 49 1.62 -5.49 -23.92
C ARG A 49 1.90 -4.02 -24.23
N GLU A 50 1.19 -3.47 -25.20
CA GLU A 50 1.32 -2.05 -25.57
C GLU A 50 0.91 -1.15 -24.40
N ALA A 51 -0.25 -1.40 -23.78
CA ALA A 51 -0.72 -0.62 -22.64
C ALA A 51 0.25 -0.64 -21.43
N CYS A 52 0.82 -1.82 -21.14
CA CYS A 52 1.82 -1.97 -20.07
C CYS A 52 3.14 -1.28 -20.42
N MET A 53 3.57 -1.36 -21.68
CA MET A 53 4.78 -0.71 -22.17
C MET A 53 4.64 0.82 -22.14
N VAL A 54 3.51 1.37 -22.58
CA VAL A 54 3.23 2.82 -22.54
C VAL A 54 3.28 3.34 -21.10
N SER A 55 2.72 2.59 -20.14
CA SER A 55 2.76 2.98 -18.72
C SER A 55 4.17 2.96 -18.12
N LEU A 56 5.00 1.98 -18.50
CA LEU A 56 6.43 2.00 -18.20
C LEU A 56 7.15 3.17 -18.90
N SER A 57 6.85 3.45 -20.16
CA SER A 57 7.45 4.52 -20.95
C SER A 57 7.11 5.92 -20.43
N ILE A 58 5.91 6.14 -19.89
CA ILE A 58 5.52 7.40 -19.23
C ILE A 58 6.33 7.58 -17.94
N SER A 59 6.45 6.52 -17.13
CA SER A 59 7.25 6.53 -15.90
C SER A 59 8.74 6.77 -16.20
N VAL A 60 9.26 6.19 -17.29
CA VAL A 60 10.66 6.35 -17.72
C VAL A 60 10.91 7.72 -18.36
N ASN A 61 9.99 8.25 -19.18
CA ASN A 61 10.14 9.59 -19.77
C ASN A 61 10.09 10.70 -18.73
N PHE A 62 9.23 10.57 -17.71
CA PHE A 62 9.21 11.49 -16.57
C PHE A 62 10.54 11.47 -15.80
N GLY A 63 11.21 10.32 -15.76
CA GLY A 63 12.57 10.15 -15.23
C GLY A 63 13.68 10.71 -16.14
N LEU A 64 13.55 10.62 -17.46
CA LEU A 64 14.57 11.08 -18.42
C LEU A 64 14.62 12.61 -18.57
N THR A 65 13.49 13.31 -18.44
CA THR A 65 13.49 14.78 -18.38
C THR A 65 14.05 15.32 -17.06
N TYR A 66 14.03 14.50 -16.00
CA TYR A 66 14.59 14.82 -14.69
C TYR A 66 16.09 14.48 -14.58
N LEU A 67 16.61 13.66 -15.51
CA LEU A 67 17.98 13.14 -15.47
C LEU A 67 19.06 14.17 -15.86
N SER A 68 18.72 15.27 -16.55
CA SER A 68 19.69 16.32 -16.88
C SER A 68 20.01 17.25 -15.71
N LEU A 69 19.20 17.26 -14.65
CA LEU A 69 19.35 18.17 -13.51
C LEU A 69 19.48 17.48 -12.14
N PHE A 70 19.40 16.16 -12.06
CA PHE A 70 19.31 15.45 -10.77
C PHE A 70 20.29 14.27 -10.61
N TRP A 71 21.50 14.37 -11.17
CA TRP A 71 22.57 13.38 -10.95
C TRP A 71 23.41 13.70 -9.71
N PHE A 72 22.79 14.01 -8.57
CA PHE A 72 23.52 14.25 -7.32
C PHE A 72 22.97 13.56 -6.06
N SER A 73 21.86 12.82 -6.10
CA SER A 73 21.53 11.97 -4.96
C SER A 73 20.62 10.81 -5.32
N PHE A 74 21.11 9.64 -4.91
CA PHE A 74 20.34 8.45 -4.52
C PHE A 74 20.01 7.41 -5.60
N THR A 75 20.55 6.22 -5.36
CA THR A 75 20.41 4.96 -6.11
C THR A 75 19.15 4.17 -5.67
N PRO A 76 19.00 2.89 -6.09
CA PRO A 76 18.36 2.39 -7.30
C PRO A 76 16.87 2.02 -7.07
N VAL A 77 15.99 2.26 -8.06
CA VAL A 77 14.59 1.82 -7.95
C VAL A 77 14.52 0.30 -8.13
N ASN A 78 14.34 -0.40 -7.02
CA ASN A 78 14.08 -1.83 -7.02
C ASN A 78 12.62 -2.06 -7.41
N LEU A 79 12.46 -2.85 -8.45
CA LEU A 79 11.26 -3.35 -9.07
C LEU A 79 10.39 -4.10 -8.05
N GLN A 80 9.38 -3.46 -7.47
CA GLN A 80 8.53 -4.10 -6.47
C GLN A 80 7.07 -3.70 -6.62
N ARG A 81 6.29 -4.54 -7.33
CA ARG A 81 5.10 -5.18 -6.74
C ARG A 81 4.25 -4.26 -5.83
N ILE A 82 3.71 -3.19 -6.40
CA ILE A 82 2.65 -2.34 -5.81
C ILE A 82 1.36 -2.95 -6.41
N LEU A 83 0.45 -3.70 -5.77
CA LEU A 83 -0.05 -3.84 -4.39
C LEU A 83 -0.39 -5.34 -4.17
N PRO A 84 0.00 -6.00 -3.05
CA PRO A 84 -0.95 -6.27 -1.96
C PRO A 84 -0.24 -6.51 -0.60
N GLN A 85 0.61 -5.59 -0.13
CA GLN A 85 1.31 -5.74 1.16
C GLN A 85 0.86 -4.76 2.25
N LYS A 86 0.25 -3.63 1.90
CA LYS A 86 -0.08 -2.61 2.91
C LYS A 86 -1.16 -3.07 3.90
N GLU A 87 -2.00 -4.02 3.53
CA GLU A 87 -3.10 -4.48 4.40
C GLU A 87 -2.68 -5.56 5.41
N LYS A 88 -1.75 -6.46 5.05
CA LYS A 88 -1.29 -7.52 5.96
C LYS A 88 -0.38 -6.99 7.08
N GLU A 89 0.42 -5.97 6.79
CA GLU A 89 1.27 -5.34 7.80
C GLU A 89 0.42 -4.62 8.85
N THR A 90 -0.63 -3.89 8.47
CA THR A 90 -1.50 -3.25 9.48
C THR A 90 -2.13 -4.27 10.43
N HIS A 91 -2.64 -5.41 9.93
CA HIS A 91 -3.28 -6.41 10.77
C HIS A 91 -2.29 -7.18 11.65
N VAL A 92 -1.14 -7.62 11.10
CA VAL A 92 -0.14 -8.38 11.86
C VAL A 92 0.56 -7.48 12.89
N HIS A 93 0.88 -6.24 12.51
CA HIS A 93 1.50 -5.28 13.42
C HIS A 93 0.50 -4.85 14.50
N HIS A 94 -0.77 -4.61 14.16
CA HIS A 94 -1.81 -4.31 15.16
C HIS A 94 -2.00 -5.47 16.15
N LEU A 95 -2.05 -6.72 15.66
CA LEU A 95 -2.16 -7.90 16.51
C LEU A 95 -0.95 -8.06 17.45
N GLN A 96 0.26 -7.79 16.97
CA GLN A 96 1.49 -7.84 17.78
C GLN A 96 1.53 -6.69 18.80
N ILE A 97 1.09 -5.49 18.42
CA ILE A 97 0.97 -4.33 19.31
C ILE A 97 -0.04 -4.62 20.43
N CYS A 98 -1.17 -5.28 20.15
CA CYS A 98 -2.12 -5.70 21.18
C CYS A 98 -1.47 -6.61 22.22
N LYS A 99 -0.71 -7.64 21.78
CA LYS A 99 -0.02 -8.57 22.70
C LYS A 99 1.04 -7.87 23.55
N LEU A 100 1.74 -6.89 22.99
CA LEU A 100 2.76 -6.12 23.71
C LEU A 100 2.14 -5.17 24.74
N LYS A 101 0.95 -4.62 24.50
CA LYS A 101 0.22 -3.82 25.48
C LYS A 101 -0.18 -4.65 26.70
N ASP A 102 -0.63 -5.88 26.49
CA ASP A 102 -0.98 -6.79 27.58
C ASP A 102 0.23 -7.19 28.42
N LEU A 103 1.36 -7.48 27.77
CA LEU A 103 2.62 -7.78 28.44
C LEU A 103 3.15 -6.56 29.21
N GLY A 104 3.10 -5.37 28.61
CA GLY A 104 3.45 -4.11 29.28
C GLY A 104 2.59 -3.87 30.50
N ASN A 105 1.27 -4.11 30.41
CA ASN A 105 0.37 -3.99 31.55
C ASN A 105 0.67 -5.01 32.66
N LEU A 106 1.11 -6.23 32.34
CA LEU A 106 1.54 -7.21 33.36
C LEU A 106 2.74 -6.70 34.18
N VAL A 107 3.70 -6.06 33.52
CA VAL A 107 4.90 -5.50 34.17
C VAL A 107 4.59 -4.20 34.93
N LEU A 108 3.64 -3.39 34.44
CA LEU A 108 3.33 -2.07 35.01
C LEU A 108 2.29 -2.11 36.16
N ARG A 109 1.48 -3.16 36.25
CA ARG A 109 0.52 -3.39 37.35
C ARG A 109 1.12 -3.25 38.75
N PRO A 110 2.26 -3.87 39.11
CA PRO A 110 2.85 -3.72 40.44
C PRO A 110 3.33 -2.29 40.76
N PHE A 111 3.40 -1.39 39.76
CA PHE A 111 3.74 0.02 39.93
C PHE A 111 2.53 0.96 39.90
N GLY A 112 1.30 0.42 39.77
CA GLY A 112 0.08 1.24 39.63
C GLY A 112 -0.01 2.01 38.30
N LEU A 113 0.78 1.61 37.31
CA LEU A 113 0.85 2.24 35.99
C LEU A 113 0.24 1.32 34.93
N SER A 114 -0.23 1.91 33.84
CA SER A 114 -0.71 1.19 32.66
C SER A 114 -0.09 1.76 31.40
N THR A 115 0.01 0.92 30.36
CA THR A 115 0.40 1.33 29.00
C THR A 115 -0.53 2.41 28.42
N GLU A 116 -1.72 2.62 29.01
CA GLU A 116 -2.66 3.68 28.61
C GLU A 116 -2.33 5.05 29.20
N ASN A 117 -1.54 5.10 30.28
CA ASN A 117 -1.12 6.37 30.88
C ASN A 117 -0.09 7.09 29.99
N PHE A 118 0.54 6.39 29.06
CA PHE A 118 1.55 6.91 28.15
C PHE A 118 0.92 7.12 26.76
N GLN A 119 0.40 8.32 26.52
CA GLN A 119 -0.18 8.70 25.24
C GLN A 119 0.93 9.13 24.27
N ILE A 120 1.14 8.33 23.24
CA ILE A 120 2.08 8.64 22.17
C ILE A 120 1.32 9.42 21.10
N LYS A 121 1.71 10.68 20.87
CA LYS A 121 1.21 11.50 19.77
C LYS A 121 2.28 11.57 18.69
N GLN A 122 1.92 11.14 17.50
CA GLN A 122 2.77 11.21 16.32
C GLN A 122 2.34 12.41 15.46
N ASP A 123 3.24 13.38 15.27
CA ASP A 123 2.97 14.50 14.36
C ASP A 123 3.26 14.08 12.92
N SER A 124 2.20 14.02 12.11
CA SER A 124 2.22 13.52 10.73
C SER A 124 3.14 14.31 9.78
N SER A 125 3.53 15.53 10.14
CA SER A 125 4.39 16.40 9.34
C SER A 125 5.89 16.23 9.61
N THR A 126 6.27 15.68 10.77
CA THR A 126 7.66 15.74 11.26
C THR A 126 8.21 14.34 11.59
N GLY A 127 7.35 13.33 11.69
CA GLY A 127 7.73 11.97 12.09
C GLY A 127 8.18 11.86 13.55
N SER A 128 8.10 12.95 14.32
CA SER A 128 8.48 13.02 15.72
C SER A 128 7.47 12.31 16.60
N TYR A 129 7.96 11.45 17.49
CA TYR A 129 7.16 10.81 18.53
C TYR A 129 7.22 11.65 19.80
N SER A 130 6.07 12.16 20.24
CA SER A 130 5.93 12.85 21.52
C SER A 130 5.22 11.94 22.50
N ILE A 131 5.83 11.69 23.66
CA ILE A 131 5.26 10.83 24.71
C ILE A 131 4.72 11.75 25.80
N ASN A 132 3.41 11.73 26.00
CA ASN A 132 2.74 12.46 27.06
C ASN A 132 2.23 11.50 28.12
N PHE A 133 2.54 11.78 29.38
CA PHE A 133 2.03 11.01 30.49
C PHE A 133 0.78 11.67 31.07
N VAL A 134 -0.34 10.93 31.10
CA VAL A 134 -1.60 11.38 31.69
C VAL A 134 -1.91 10.48 32.88
N GLN A 135 -1.88 11.07 34.07
CA GLN A 135 -2.14 10.37 35.32
C GLN A 135 -3.64 10.46 35.63
N ASN A 136 -4.38 9.38 35.39
CA ASN A 136 -5.81 9.36 35.71
C ASN A 136 -6.01 8.99 37.18
N PRO A 137 -6.54 9.87 38.05
CA PRO A 137 -6.59 9.66 39.51
C PRO A 137 -7.60 8.59 39.98
N ASN A 138 -8.25 7.88 39.05
CA ASN A 138 -9.31 6.88 39.32
C ASN A 138 -8.88 5.43 39.01
N ASN A 139 -7.59 5.12 38.79
CA ASN A 139 -7.15 3.78 38.37
C ASN A 139 -6.87 2.79 39.51
N ASN A 140 -7.01 3.23 40.76
CA ASN A 140 -6.63 2.52 41.97
C ASN A 140 -7.83 1.71 42.52
N ARG A 141 -8.00 0.50 42.00
CA ARG A 141 -8.67 -0.59 42.72
C ARG A 141 -8.07 -1.94 42.37
#